data_AF-A0A9P5GXK3-F1
#
_entry.id   AF-A0A9P5GXK3-F1
#
_cell.length_a   1.000
_cell.length_b   1.000
_cell.length_c   1.000
_cell.angle_alpha   90.00
_cell.angle_beta   90.00
_cell.angle_gamma   90.00
#
_symmetry.space_group_name_H-M   'P 1'
#
loop_
_entity.id
_entity.type
_entity.pdbx_description
1 polymer ?
#
loop_
_entity_poly.entity_id
_entity_poly.type
_entity_poly.pdbx_seq_one_letter_code
_entity_poly.pdbx_strand_id
1 'polypeptide(L)'
;AKVTPLYELNVATNEDLGDAEVALDKMLLFDGSPKAMVIIAHDASIPDGLPFFPQSITEWDVEGHKAKGTWGFLKDFAGAIDGRK
;
A
#
# COMPACT_ATOMS: atom_id res chain seq x y z
N ALA A 1 -4.76 16.68 -15.55
CA ALA A 1 -4.28 15.70 -16.54
C ALA A 1 -4.72 14.32 -16.08
N LYS A 2 -5.29 13.49 -16.96
CA LYS A 2 -5.71 12.12 -16.58
C LYS A 2 -4.44 11.26 -16.58
N VAL A 3 -3.90 10.98 -15.39
CA VAL A 3 -2.81 10.04 -15.20
C VAL A 3 -3.42 8.64 -15.21
N THR A 4 -3.16 7.87 -16.27
CA THR A 4 -3.51 6.45 -16.30
C THR A 4 -2.72 5.76 -15.18
N PRO A 5 -3.38 5.07 -14.23
CA PRO A 5 -2.69 4.32 -13.18
C PRO A 5 -1.81 3.24 -13.79
N LEU A 6 -0.65 2.98 -13.16
CA LEU A 6 0.22 1.89 -13.60
C LEU A 6 -0.30 0.51 -13.19
N TYR A 7 -1.02 0.46 -12.07
CA TYR A 7 -1.69 -0.74 -11.58
C TYR A 7 -3.20 -0.56 -11.69
N GLU A 8 -3.89 -1.63 -12.09
CA GLU A 8 -5.34 -1.71 -12.12
C GLU A 8 -5.80 -2.94 -11.33
N LEU A 9 -7.05 -2.92 -10.87
CA LEU A 9 -7.65 -4.07 -10.20
C LEU A 9 -7.77 -5.24 -11.19
N ASN A 10 -7.39 -6.43 -10.74
CA ASN A 10 -7.49 -7.63 -11.57
C ASN A 10 -8.93 -8.15 -11.61
N VAL A 11 -9.55 -8.11 -12.79
CA VAL A 11 -10.93 -8.57 -13.01
C VAL A 11 -11.16 -10.01 -12.54
N ALA A 12 -10.17 -10.89 -12.68
CA ALA A 12 -10.31 -12.31 -12.34
C ALA A 12 -10.30 -12.61 -10.83
N THR A 13 -9.86 -11.66 -10.00
CA THR A 13 -9.69 -11.85 -8.55
C THR A 13 -10.69 -11.05 -7.71
N ASN A 14 -11.56 -10.27 -8.34
CA ASN A 14 -12.62 -9.53 -7.67
C ASN A 14 -13.95 -10.24 -7.84
N GLU A 15 -14.73 -10.37 -6.76
CA GLU A 15 -16.10 -10.88 -6.82
C GLU A 15 -16.98 -9.94 -7.65
N ASP A 16 -16.90 -8.64 -7.35
CA ASP A 16 -17.48 -7.55 -8.12
C ASP A 16 -16.42 -6.47 -8.35
N LEU A 17 -16.12 -6.19 -9.63
CA LEU A 17 -15.09 -5.22 -9.99
C LEU A 17 -15.51 -3.78 -9.69
N GLY A 18 -16.78 -3.43 -9.93
CA GLY A 18 -17.26 -2.05 -9.76
C GLY A 18 -17.29 -1.65 -8.29
N ASP A 19 -17.75 -2.56 -7.42
CA ASP A 19 -17.72 -2.33 -5.98
C ASP A 19 -16.29 -2.28 -5.43
N ALA A 20 -15.38 -3.10 -5.99
CA ALA A 20 -13.96 -3.05 -5.63
C ALA A 20 -13.30 -1.71 -6.02
N GLU A 21 -13.61 -1.16 -7.19
CA GLU A 21 -13.14 0.16 -7.62
C GLU A 21 -13.66 1.27 -6.68
N VAL A 22 -14.95 1.23 -6.33
CA VAL A 22 -15.55 2.19 -5.38
C VAL A 22 -14.92 2.06 -3.99
N ALA A 23 -14.61 0.84 -3.54
CA ALA A 23 -13.93 0.60 -2.27
C ALA A 23 -12.49 1.14 -2.27
N LEU A 24 -11.75 0.92 -3.37
CA LEU A 24 -10.41 1.44 -3.57
C LEU A 24 -10.39 2.96 -3.49
N ASP A 25 -11.29 3.65 -4.21
CA ASP A 25 -11.38 5.10 -4.22
C ASP A 25 -11.61 5.68 -2.81
N LYS A 26 -12.46 5.03 -2.00
CA LYS A 26 -12.70 5.43 -0.61
C LYS A 26 -11.49 5.17 0.28
N MET A 27 -10.77 4.08 0.05
CA MET A 27 -9.59 3.70 0.83
C MET A 27 -8.41 4.66 0.61
N LEU A 28 -8.20 5.15 -0.62
CA LEU A 28 -7.07 6.03 -0.98
C LEU A 28 -6.97 7.29 -0.10
N LEU A 29 -8.11 7.82 0.35
CA LEU A 29 -8.17 8.96 1.26
C LEU A 29 -7.50 8.67 2.62
N PHE A 30 -7.61 7.43 3.09
CA PHE A 30 -7.00 6.99 4.35
C PHE A 30 -5.51 6.64 4.16
N ASP A 31 -5.17 6.02 3.03
CA ASP A 31 -3.77 5.65 2.72
C ASP A 31 -2.84 6.89 2.74
N GLY A 32 -3.31 8.00 2.13
CA GLY A 32 -2.60 9.28 2.14
C GLY A 32 -2.68 10.09 3.45
N SER A 33 -3.53 9.72 4.41
CA SER A 33 -3.75 10.50 5.64
C SER A 33 -2.70 10.18 6.71
N PRO A 34 -2.03 11.15 7.35
CA PRO A 34 -1.08 10.86 8.42
C PRO A 34 -1.72 10.25 9.68
N LYS A 35 -3.06 10.28 9.78
CA LYS A 35 -3.83 9.83 10.96
C LYS A 35 -4.35 8.39 10.86
N ALA A 36 -4.06 7.69 9.76
CA ALA A 36 -4.44 6.29 9.58
C ALA A 36 -3.28 5.51 8.97
N MET A 37 -3.05 4.28 9.43
CA MET A 37 -2.16 3.33 8.77
C MET A 37 -3.00 2.28 8.06
N VAL A 38 -2.90 2.21 6.74
CA VAL A 38 -3.58 1.20 5.93
C VAL A 38 -2.65 0.01 5.77
N ILE A 39 -3.16 -1.19 6.04
CA ILE A 39 -2.49 -2.47 5.81
C ILE A 39 -3.30 -3.24 4.78
N ILE A 40 -2.70 -3.52 3.63
CA ILE A 40 -3.34 -4.31 2.57
C ILE A 40 -3.08 -5.78 2.84
N ALA A 41 -4.14 -6.59 2.81
CA ALA A 41 -4.02 -8.02 3.00
C ALA A 41 -3.15 -8.64 1.89
N HIS A 42 -2.34 -9.64 2.26
CA HIS A 42 -1.40 -10.36 1.37
C HIS A 42 -0.31 -9.50 0.70
N ASP A 43 -0.10 -8.26 1.14
CA ASP A 43 1.06 -7.48 0.70
C ASP A 43 2.35 -8.12 1.24
N ALA A 44 3.13 -8.69 0.31
CA ALA A 44 4.37 -9.37 0.61
C ALA A 44 5.50 -8.45 1.09
N SER A 45 5.34 -7.12 1.00
CA SER A 45 6.32 -6.15 1.49
C SER A 45 6.18 -5.85 2.98
N ILE A 46 5.05 -6.18 3.60
CA ILE A 46 4.76 -5.87 5.01
C ILE A 46 5.61 -6.66 6.03
N PRO A 47 5.88 -7.97 5.84
CA PRO A 47 6.63 -8.77 6.82
C PRO A 47 8.00 -8.20 7.21
N ASP A 48 8.65 -7.47 6.30
CA ASP A 48 9.99 -6.92 6.52
C ASP A 48 9.99 -5.60 7.31
N GLY A 49 8.82 -4.95 7.47
CA GLY A 49 8.72 -3.57 7.92
C GLY A 49 7.99 -3.32 9.25
N LEU A 50 7.17 -4.27 9.71
CA LEU A 50 6.27 -4.08 10.85
C LEU A 50 6.51 -5.10 11.99
N PRO A 51 6.26 -4.71 13.25
CA PRO A 51 6.27 -5.64 14.37
C PRO A 51 5.09 -6.62 14.29
N PHE A 52 5.36 -7.89 14.58
CA PHE A 52 4.36 -8.95 14.67
C PHE A 52 4.23 -9.44 16.11
N PHE A 53 3.08 -10.04 16.42
CA PHE A 53 2.83 -10.66 17.71
C PHE A 53 4.02 -11.58 18.11
N PRO A 54 4.52 -11.49 19.35
CA PRO A 54 3.94 -10.82 20.52
C PRO A 54 4.24 -9.31 20.66
N GLN A 55 4.92 -8.71 19.69
CA GLN A 55 5.22 -7.27 19.70
C GLN A 55 3.96 -6.45 19.41
N SER A 56 3.88 -5.25 19.98
CA SER A 56 2.79 -4.31 19.75
C SER A 56 3.09 -3.38 18.58
N ILE A 57 2.04 -2.88 17.95
CA ILE A 57 2.11 -1.85 16.89
C ILE A 57 1.28 -0.61 17.24
N THR A 58 0.79 -0.48 18.48
CA THR A 58 -0.12 0.60 18.89
C THR A 58 0.41 2.00 18.58
N GLU A 59 1.71 2.22 18.78
CA GLU A 59 2.40 3.51 18.61
C GLU A 59 2.94 3.71 17.18
N TRP A 60 2.25 3.17 16.18
CA TRP A 60 2.70 3.16 14.77
C TRP A 60 2.92 4.55 14.16
N ASP A 61 2.19 5.56 14.66
CA ASP A 61 2.22 6.93 14.18
C ASP A 61 3.46 7.69 14.67
N VAL A 62 3.96 7.34 15.86
CA VAL A 62 5.18 7.93 16.45
C VAL A 62 6.44 7.10 16.16
N GLU A 63 6.32 5.78 16.04
CA GLU A 63 7.46 4.86 15.80
C GLU A 63 7.88 4.78 14.31
N GLY A 64 7.20 5.52 13.44
CA GLY A 64 7.52 5.61 12.01
C GLY A 64 7.16 4.35 11.22
N HIS A 65 6.37 3.44 11.79
CA HIS A 65 5.93 2.20 11.13
C HIS A 65 5.11 2.50 9.87
N LYS A 66 4.28 3.55 9.89
CA LYS A 66 3.57 4.00 8.69
C LYS A 66 4.54 4.29 7.55
N ALA A 67 5.59 5.07 7.80
CA ALA A 67 6.55 5.43 6.76
C ALA A 67 7.31 4.20 6.20
N LYS A 68 7.52 3.17 7.02
CA LYS A 68 8.16 1.91 6.58
C LYS A 68 7.24 1.02 5.76
N GLY A 69 5.96 0.93 6.12
CA GLY A 69 4.98 0.06 5.47
C GLY A 69 4.28 0.67 4.27
N THR A 70 4.20 2.00 4.18
CA THR A 70 3.51 2.67 3.08
C THR A 70 4.28 2.52 1.76
N TRP A 71 3.56 2.06 0.73
CA TRP A 71 4.02 1.97 -0.67
C TRP A 71 5.30 1.13 -0.88
N GLY A 72 5.42 0.01 -0.15
CA GLY A 72 6.54 -0.91 -0.30
C GLY A 72 6.78 -1.40 -1.74
N PHE A 73 5.74 -1.47 -2.56
CA PHE A 73 5.82 -1.79 -3.99
C PHE A 73 6.68 -0.81 -4.81
N LEU A 74 6.94 0.40 -4.32
CA LEU A 74 7.78 1.38 -5.04
C LEU A 74 9.22 0.91 -5.22
N LYS A 75 9.69 -0.03 -4.38
CA LYS A 75 11.02 -0.64 -4.51
C LYS A 75 11.23 -1.33 -5.86
N ASP A 76 10.15 -1.86 -6.45
CA ASP A 76 10.20 -2.56 -7.74
C ASP A 76 10.52 -1.60 -8.89
N PHE A 77 10.33 -0.29 -8.67
CA PHE A 77 10.65 0.76 -9.63
C PHE A 77 12.06 1.32 -9.51
N ALA A 78 12.84 0.95 -8.48
CA ALA A 78 14.17 1.52 -8.24
C ALA A 78 15.09 1.45 -9.48
N GLY A 79 15.06 0.34 -10.22
CA GLY A 79 15.84 0.16 -11.44
C GLY A 79 15.45 1.11 -12.59
N ALA A 80 14.18 1.54 -12.65
CA ALA A 80 13.71 2.48 -13.67
C ALA A 80 14.22 3.91 -13.43
N ILE A 81 14.53 4.26 -12.17
CA ILE A 81 15.02 5.58 -11.76
C ILE A 81 16.52 5.71 -11.99
N ASP A 82 17.26 4.59 -11.87
CA ASP A 82 18.73 4.55 -12.00
C ASP A 82 19.25 4.56 -13.46
N GLY A 83 18.37 4.57 -14.46
CA GLY A 83 18.75 4.70 -15.88
C GLY A 83 19.59 3.55 -16.44
N ARG A 84 19.77 2.46 -15.69
CA ARG A 84 20.47 1.26 -16.17
C ARG A 84 19.46 0.31 -16.80
N LYS A 85 19.64 0.10 -18.11
CA LYS A 85 19.07 -1.03 -18.86
C LYS A 85 19.55 -2.36 -18.28
#